data_AF-A0A7Y5PDR6-F1
#
_entry.id   AF-A0A7Y5PDR6-F1
#
_cell.length_a   1.000
_cell.length_b   1.000
_cell.length_c   1.000
_cell.angle_alpha   90.00
_cell.angle_beta   90.00
_cell.angle_gamma   90.00
#
_symmetry.space_group_name_H-M   'P 1'
#
loop_
_entity.id
_entity.type
_entity.pdbx_description
1 polymer ?
#
loop_
_entity_poly.entity_id
_entity_poly.type
_entity_poly.pdbx_seq_one_letter_code
_entity_poly.pdbx_strand_id
1 'polypeptide(L)'
;MRLPDLARPLILSTLTLCFACADNVQRAGEPSVTSQGTVSLSRDASRPRVPADTVDSLVAVRRATVMDTTPIRARPAPPVPVRSRVTSDSTASRDSAKPKVPAPLGPRSGDRHPAFGDTGSPLDSLWPVKGPAPLPGSILPAKRIVAFYGNPKSRRMGILGELDPDVMLRKLDAEVAAWTRIDPSTPAIPALHVIVLVADGFPGPSGKYRTRHDSAMIEKVYGWARSRNGLMFVDLQVGQSTLQAELPWIEKFLVRPDVHLAIDPEFSMKGGGIPGRRIGTYDAADINYASRYLASLVDRYKLPPKILVVHRFTPKGVTNTREIRLDPRVQIVMDMDGFGPPWMKRDTYWRDIKSEPVQFTGWKQFTKRRNDQPPTPRGDILRLWPRPLYIQLQ
;
A
#
# COMPACT_ATOMS: atom_id res chain seq x y z
N MET A 1 -44.98 -40.01 14.29
CA MET A 1 -45.42 -41.21 13.53
C MET A 1 -44.69 -41.21 12.20
N ARG A 2 -44.25 -42.38 11.72
CA ARG A 2 -43.26 -42.60 10.66
C ARG A 2 -43.76 -42.22 9.24
N LEU A 3 -42.82 -41.81 8.38
CA LEU A 3 -42.81 -41.82 6.88
C LEU A 3 -43.11 -43.25 6.31
N PRO A 4 -43.28 -43.53 4.99
CA PRO A 4 -42.71 -42.85 3.79
C PRO A 4 -43.49 -42.92 2.43
N ASP A 5 -42.79 -42.45 1.38
CA ASP A 5 -42.75 -42.87 -0.05
C ASP A 5 -43.81 -42.48 -1.09
N LEU A 6 -43.34 -41.86 -2.19
CA LEU A 6 -43.72 -42.23 -3.56
C LEU A 6 -42.75 -41.70 -4.65
N ALA A 7 -42.10 -42.69 -5.27
CA ALA A 7 -41.51 -42.89 -6.60
C ALA A 7 -41.43 -41.79 -7.69
N ARG A 8 -40.29 -41.85 -8.41
CA ARG A 8 -39.99 -41.34 -9.77
C ARG A 8 -40.69 -42.17 -10.88
N PRO A 9 -40.59 -41.70 -12.15
CA PRO A 9 -39.99 -42.58 -13.17
C PRO A 9 -38.93 -41.92 -14.08
N LEU A 10 -38.11 -42.81 -14.66
CA LEU A 10 -37.05 -42.62 -15.66
C LEU A 10 -37.62 -42.43 -17.09
N ILE A 11 -36.86 -41.75 -17.97
CA ILE A 11 -36.68 -42.15 -19.38
C ILE A 11 -35.19 -42.01 -19.77
N LEU A 12 -34.60 -43.17 -20.11
CA LEU A 12 -33.37 -43.41 -20.89
C LEU A 12 -33.84 -43.48 -22.37
N SER A 13 -33.12 -43.15 -23.46
CA SER A 13 -31.85 -43.74 -23.87
C SER A 13 -31.47 -43.28 -25.30
N THR A 14 -30.16 -43.00 -25.50
CA THR A 14 -29.24 -43.44 -26.58
C THR A 14 -29.45 -43.18 -28.09
N LEU A 15 -28.41 -42.67 -28.78
CA LEU A 15 -27.35 -43.39 -29.59
C LEU A 15 -26.64 -42.36 -30.53
N THR A 16 -25.34 -42.04 -30.44
CA THR A 16 -24.14 -42.62 -31.12
C THR A 16 -24.19 -42.51 -32.68
N LEU A 17 -23.19 -42.08 -33.49
CA LEU A 17 -21.74 -42.43 -33.58
C LEU A 17 -21.01 -41.56 -34.66
N CYS A 18 -19.68 -41.37 -34.46
CA CYS A 18 -18.47 -41.06 -35.28
C CYS A 18 -18.56 -40.73 -36.82
N PHE A 19 -17.63 -39.99 -37.47
CA PHE A 19 -16.21 -40.31 -37.77
C PHE A 19 -15.47 -39.16 -38.53
N ALA A 20 -14.14 -39.03 -38.32
CA ALA A 20 -12.99 -38.72 -39.24
C ALA A 20 -13.07 -37.62 -40.34
N CYS A 21 -12.00 -37.03 -40.93
CA CYS A 21 -10.54 -36.87 -40.77
C CYS A 21 -10.07 -35.93 -41.93
N ALA A 22 -8.81 -35.47 -41.86
CA ALA A 22 -7.88 -35.13 -42.96
C ALA A 22 -7.83 -33.70 -43.56
N ASP A 23 -6.71 -33.03 -43.25
CA ASP A 23 -5.59 -32.57 -44.11
C ASP A 23 -5.75 -31.69 -45.38
N ASN A 24 -4.63 -30.98 -45.63
CA ASN A 24 -4.14 -30.28 -46.83
C ASN A 24 -4.60 -28.83 -47.09
N VAL A 25 -3.84 -27.93 -47.73
CA VAL A 25 -2.40 -27.68 -47.97
C VAL A 25 -2.33 -26.35 -48.78
N GLN A 26 -1.28 -25.55 -48.55
CA GLN A 26 -0.61 -24.55 -49.44
C GLN A 26 -1.38 -23.58 -50.35
N ARG A 27 -0.96 -22.31 -50.29
CA ARG A 27 -0.37 -21.45 -51.36
C ARG A 27 -0.30 -20.01 -50.82
N ALA A 28 0.56 -19.09 -51.21
CA ALA A 28 1.82 -18.99 -51.94
C ALA A 28 2.17 -17.48 -51.90
N GLY A 29 3.45 -17.09 -51.98
CA GLY A 29 3.81 -15.70 -52.32
C GLY A 29 5.00 -15.11 -51.57
N GLU A 30 6.20 -15.57 -51.93
CA GLU A 30 7.43 -14.77 -51.91
C GLU A 30 7.40 -13.77 -53.10
N PRO A 31 8.19 -12.66 -53.15
CA PRO A 31 9.64 -12.78 -53.23
C PRO A 31 10.50 -11.74 -52.48
N SER A 32 11.75 -12.18 -52.29
CA SER A 32 12.98 -11.52 -51.88
C SER A 32 13.40 -10.28 -52.68
N VAL A 33 14.13 -9.34 -52.05
CA VAL A 33 15.31 -8.68 -52.63
C VAL A 33 16.37 -8.38 -51.54
N THR A 34 17.59 -8.79 -51.87
CA THR A 34 18.95 -8.54 -51.35
C THR A 34 19.31 -7.14 -50.82
N SER A 35 20.21 -7.05 -49.84
CA SER A 35 21.59 -6.55 -50.07
C SER A 35 22.47 -6.58 -48.81
N GLN A 36 23.76 -6.73 -49.08
CA GLN A 36 24.90 -6.89 -48.18
C GLN A 36 25.29 -5.59 -47.45
N GLY A 37 26.05 -5.73 -46.36
CA GLY A 37 26.73 -4.60 -45.72
C GLY A 37 27.58 -5.01 -44.53
N THR A 38 28.76 -5.57 -44.80
CA THR A 38 29.82 -5.85 -43.83
C THR A 38 30.61 -4.58 -43.53
N VAL A 39 30.76 -4.17 -42.26
CA VAL A 39 31.89 -3.35 -41.80
C VAL A 39 32.28 -3.76 -40.37
N SER A 40 33.52 -4.24 -40.22
CA SER A 40 34.27 -4.41 -38.97
C SER A 40 34.83 -3.06 -38.51
N LEU A 41 34.93 -2.69 -37.23
CA LEU A 41 36.01 -3.02 -36.29
C LEU A 41 35.81 -2.14 -35.04
N SER A 42 36.05 -2.70 -33.86
CA SER A 42 36.96 -2.17 -32.80
C SER A 42 36.50 -2.59 -31.40
N ARG A 43 37.40 -3.33 -30.73
CA ARG A 43 37.40 -3.57 -29.29
C ARG A 43 37.93 -2.33 -28.59
N ASP A 44 37.29 -1.89 -27.51
CA ASP A 44 38.05 -1.56 -26.29
C ASP A 44 37.15 -1.55 -25.04
N ALA A 45 37.81 -1.63 -23.90
CA ALA A 45 37.41 -2.30 -22.69
C ALA A 45 36.60 -1.48 -21.66
N SER A 46 35.89 -2.25 -20.83
CA SER A 46 35.68 -2.06 -19.38
C SER A 46 35.43 -0.64 -18.83
N ARG A 47 34.18 -0.38 -18.44
CA ARG A 47 33.84 0.45 -17.27
C ARG A 47 32.67 -0.18 -16.50
N PRO A 48 32.77 -0.36 -15.16
CA PRO A 48 31.66 -0.86 -14.37
C PRO A 48 30.55 0.21 -14.27
N ARG A 49 29.33 -0.15 -14.66
CA ARG A 49 28.11 0.64 -14.39
C ARG A 49 27.79 0.54 -12.91
N VAL A 50 27.92 1.64 -12.19
CA VAL A 50 27.28 1.83 -10.87
C VAL A 50 25.77 1.98 -11.11
N PRO A 51 24.89 1.23 -10.41
CA PRO A 51 23.45 1.44 -10.53
C PRO A 51 23.09 2.77 -9.84
N ALA A 52 22.50 3.69 -10.61
CA ALA A 52 21.77 4.83 -10.07
C ALA A 52 20.40 4.33 -9.60
N ASP A 53 20.36 3.72 -8.42
CA ASP A 53 19.11 3.24 -7.80
C ASP A 53 18.50 4.33 -6.92
N THR A 54 17.87 5.30 -7.57
CA THR A 54 16.71 5.99 -7.00
C THR A 54 15.60 5.77 -8.00
N VAL A 55 14.65 4.88 -7.69
CA VAL A 55 13.41 4.83 -8.44
C VAL A 55 12.76 6.19 -8.23
N ASP A 56 12.72 7.01 -9.28
CA ASP A 56 12.02 8.29 -9.25
C ASP A 56 10.61 8.03 -8.72
N SER A 57 10.27 8.66 -7.60
CA SER A 57 9.00 8.45 -6.92
C SER A 57 7.81 8.68 -7.87
N LEU A 58 7.99 9.42 -8.96
CA LEU A 58 7.01 9.55 -10.04
C LEU A 58 6.85 8.29 -10.90
N VAL A 59 7.94 7.62 -11.25
CA VAL A 59 7.90 6.31 -11.94
C VAL A 59 7.25 5.26 -11.02
N ALA A 60 7.49 5.38 -9.72
CA ALA A 60 6.89 4.55 -8.70
C ALA A 60 5.36 4.76 -8.57
N VAL A 61 4.90 6.01 -8.47
CA VAL A 61 3.45 6.32 -8.49
C VAL A 61 2.83 5.87 -9.82
N ARG A 62 3.47 6.09 -10.97
CA ARG A 62 2.99 5.55 -12.27
C ARG A 62 2.93 4.03 -12.35
N ARG A 63 3.69 3.32 -11.52
CA ARG A 63 3.58 1.85 -11.40
C ARG A 63 2.45 1.44 -10.46
N ALA A 64 2.11 2.28 -9.47
CA ALA A 64 0.98 2.09 -8.57
C ALA A 64 -0.35 2.48 -9.23
N THR A 65 -0.44 3.64 -9.89
CA THR A 65 -1.49 4.01 -10.83
C THR A 65 -1.09 3.51 -12.21
N VAL A 66 -1.53 2.32 -12.61
CA VAL A 66 -1.26 1.87 -13.98
C VAL A 66 -2.02 2.76 -14.97
N MET A 67 -1.34 3.78 -15.47
CA MET A 67 -1.66 4.53 -16.68
C MET A 67 -0.45 4.40 -17.59
N ASP A 68 -0.62 3.62 -18.65
CA ASP A 68 0.37 3.38 -19.69
C ASP A 68 0.62 4.69 -20.46
N THR A 69 1.80 5.28 -20.34
CA THR A 69 2.31 6.28 -21.31
C THR A 69 3.84 6.25 -21.37
N THR A 70 4.33 6.11 -22.60
CA THR A 70 5.71 6.00 -23.10
C THR A 70 6.65 7.09 -22.55
N PRO A 71 7.93 6.78 -22.21
CA PRO A 71 8.86 7.78 -21.69
C PRO A 71 9.59 8.57 -22.81
N ILE A 72 9.53 9.89 -22.73
CA ILE A 72 10.42 10.82 -23.45
C ILE A 72 11.67 11.07 -22.59
N ARG A 73 12.84 11.00 -23.25
CA ARG A 73 14.21 11.06 -22.69
C ARG A 73 14.55 12.41 -22.07
N ALA A 74 15.04 12.43 -20.82
CA ALA A 74 15.58 13.61 -20.15
C ALA A 74 17.09 13.81 -20.40
N ARG A 75 17.53 15.07 -20.56
CA ARG A 75 18.94 15.51 -20.67
C ARG A 75 19.58 15.66 -19.27
N PRO A 76 20.91 15.43 -19.13
CA PRO A 76 21.62 15.54 -17.85
C PRO A 76 21.95 16.99 -17.47
N ALA A 77 21.93 17.28 -16.17
CA ALA A 77 22.40 18.52 -15.55
C ALA A 77 23.89 18.45 -15.16
N PRO A 78 24.62 19.58 -15.12
CA PRO A 78 26.08 19.63 -14.87
C PRO A 78 26.46 19.58 -13.37
N PRO A 79 27.73 19.26 -13.04
CA PRO A 79 28.19 19.02 -11.67
C PRO A 79 28.55 20.32 -10.91
N VAL A 80 28.34 20.30 -9.59
CA VAL A 80 28.73 21.35 -8.63
C VAL A 80 30.08 20.97 -7.99
N PRO A 81 31.05 21.91 -7.82
CA PRO A 81 32.38 21.59 -7.32
C PRO A 81 32.46 21.51 -5.79
N VAL A 82 33.35 20.62 -5.33
CA VAL A 82 33.76 20.39 -3.94
C VAL A 82 34.76 21.47 -3.52
N ARG A 83 34.61 22.03 -2.31
CA ARG A 83 35.65 22.86 -1.67
C ARG A 83 36.15 22.24 -0.37
N SER A 84 37.46 22.38 -0.18
CA SER A 84 38.32 21.75 0.79
C SER A 84 38.28 22.37 2.20
N ARG A 85 38.73 21.53 3.13
CA ARG A 85 38.79 21.63 4.59
C ARG A 85 39.88 22.61 5.06
N VAL A 86 39.58 23.40 6.09
CA VAL A 86 40.57 24.06 6.94
C VAL A 86 40.40 23.52 8.37
N THR A 87 41.52 23.13 8.97
CA THR A 87 41.68 22.57 10.31
C THR A 87 41.94 23.68 11.32
N SER A 88 41.28 23.64 12.47
CA SER A 88 41.81 24.27 13.70
C SER A 88 41.54 23.35 14.89
N ASP A 89 42.63 22.96 15.55
CA ASP A 89 42.67 22.20 16.79
C ASP A 89 42.09 23.00 17.96
N SER A 90 41.40 22.29 18.85
CA SER A 90 41.18 22.71 20.23
C SER A 90 40.92 21.46 21.08
N THR A 91 41.87 21.23 21.98
CA THR A 91 41.92 20.15 22.98
C THR A 91 40.99 20.44 24.15
N ALA A 92 40.08 19.52 24.48
CA ALA A 92 39.60 19.33 25.86
C ALA A 92 38.86 17.99 26.07
N SER A 93 39.29 17.30 27.13
CA SER A 93 38.60 16.29 27.95
C SER A 93 38.05 15.01 27.30
N ARG A 94 38.76 13.90 27.57
CA ARG A 94 38.32 12.52 27.33
C ARG A 94 37.24 12.14 28.34
N ASP A 95 35.99 12.12 27.90
CA ASP A 95 34.97 11.28 28.52
C ASP A 95 34.87 9.97 27.74
N SER A 96 34.94 8.84 28.44
CA SER A 96 35.11 7.50 27.85
C SER A 96 33.77 6.93 27.37
N ALA A 97 33.02 7.68 26.57
CA ALA A 97 31.88 7.14 25.85
C ALA A 97 32.41 6.46 24.56
N LYS A 98 32.29 5.14 24.47
CA LYS A 98 32.54 4.39 23.22
C LYS A 98 31.86 5.14 22.06
N PRO A 99 32.55 5.39 20.92
CA PRO A 99 31.92 6.02 19.76
C PRO A 99 30.69 5.21 19.37
N LYS A 100 29.50 5.81 19.47
CA LYS A 100 28.24 5.18 19.07
C LYS A 100 28.30 5.06 17.54
N VAL A 101 28.75 3.90 17.06
CA VAL A 101 28.80 3.58 15.63
C VAL A 101 27.43 3.92 15.04
N PRO A 102 27.34 4.79 14.02
CA PRO A 102 26.06 5.14 13.42
C PRO A 102 25.33 3.87 13.00
N ALA A 103 24.06 3.74 13.37
CA ALA A 103 23.27 2.57 13.04
C ALA A 103 23.26 2.37 11.51
N PRO A 104 23.58 1.17 11.00
CA PRO A 104 23.72 0.97 9.58
C PRO A 104 22.35 1.03 8.90
N LEU A 105 22.21 1.92 7.91
CA LEU A 105 21.09 1.97 6.97
C LEU A 105 21.44 1.27 5.66
N GLY A 106 20.46 1.11 4.78
CA GLY A 106 20.67 0.56 3.45
C GLY A 106 20.91 -0.96 3.42
N PRO A 107 21.43 -1.51 2.31
CA PRO A 107 21.52 -2.95 2.08
C PRO A 107 22.36 -3.71 3.12
N ARG A 108 23.35 -3.05 3.74
CA ARG A 108 24.28 -3.66 4.70
C ARG A 108 23.78 -3.64 6.15
N SER A 109 22.63 -3.03 6.40
CA SER A 109 22.00 -2.95 7.71
C SER A 109 21.73 -4.33 8.32
N GLY A 110 21.22 -5.26 7.50
CA GLY A 110 20.82 -6.60 7.93
C GLY A 110 19.96 -6.55 9.19
N ASP A 111 20.30 -7.40 10.15
CA ASP A 111 19.62 -7.50 11.45
C ASP A 111 19.92 -6.36 12.43
N ARG A 112 20.85 -5.46 12.08
CA ARG A 112 21.23 -4.30 12.89
C ARG A 112 20.54 -3.00 12.47
N HIS A 113 19.52 -3.09 11.61
CA HIS A 113 18.82 -1.92 11.12
C HIS A 113 18.08 -1.20 12.26
N PRO A 114 18.22 0.14 12.43
CA PRO A 114 17.58 0.90 13.50
C PRO A 114 16.04 0.96 13.43
N ALA A 115 15.42 0.29 12.46
CA ALA A 115 13.97 0.16 12.37
C ALA A 115 13.48 -0.90 13.35
N PHE A 116 14.31 -1.90 13.64
CA PHE A 116 13.99 -2.98 14.56
C PHE A 116 14.15 -2.53 16.02
N GLY A 117 13.27 -3.01 16.89
CA GLY A 117 13.25 -2.65 18.32
C GLY A 117 14.37 -3.28 19.14
N ASP A 118 14.99 -4.34 18.64
CA ASP A 118 16.10 -5.08 19.28
C ASP A 118 17.47 -4.45 19.00
N THR A 119 17.55 -3.38 18.21
CA THR A 119 18.82 -2.78 17.75
C THR A 119 19.24 -1.52 18.51
N GLY A 120 18.34 -0.91 19.27
CA GLY A 120 18.59 0.33 20.02
C GLY A 120 18.69 1.57 19.12
N SER A 121 17.56 2.20 18.84
CA SER A 121 17.47 3.47 18.11
C SER A 121 17.16 4.64 19.05
N PRO A 122 17.74 5.84 18.84
CA PRO A 122 17.30 7.05 19.55
C PRO A 122 15.81 7.38 19.36
N LEU A 123 15.19 6.86 18.29
CA LEU A 123 13.76 7.04 18.00
C LEU A 123 12.87 6.09 18.81
N ASP A 124 13.42 5.10 19.50
CA ASP A 124 12.61 4.11 20.24
C ASP A 124 11.79 4.75 21.34
N SER A 125 12.33 5.80 21.98
CA SER A 125 11.68 6.57 23.06
C SER A 125 10.50 7.43 22.58
N LEU A 126 10.34 7.60 21.26
CA LEU A 126 9.19 8.30 20.69
C LEU A 126 7.91 7.44 20.69
N TRP A 127 8.04 6.15 21.00
CA TRP A 127 6.97 5.16 20.92
C TRP A 127 6.80 4.37 22.24
N PRO A 128 5.57 3.94 22.59
CA PRO A 128 4.30 4.31 21.95
C PRO A 128 3.95 5.79 22.20
N VAL A 129 3.22 6.40 21.28
CA VAL A 129 2.77 7.80 21.42
C VAL A 129 1.76 7.89 22.56
N LYS A 130 1.93 8.87 23.46
CA LYS A 130 0.93 9.17 24.48
C LYS A 130 -0.32 9.70 23.81
N GLY A 131 -1.43 8.99 23.97
CA GLY A 131 -2.73 9.34 23.40
C GLY A 131 -3.87 9.12 24.39
N PRO A 132 -5.11 9.42 23.98
CA PRO A 132 -6.28 9.16 24.80
C PRO A 132 -6.45 7.65 25.03
N ALA A 133 -7.08 7.29 26.16
CA ALA A 133 -7.42 5.90 26.43
C ALA A 133 -8.35 5.34 25.34
N PRO A 134 -8.12 4.11 24.84
CA PRO A 134 -9.04 3.47 23.90
C PRO A 134 -10.46 3.34 24.49
N LEU A 135 -11.48 3.65 23.69
CA LEU A 135 -12.88 3.46 24.08
C LEU A 135 -13.29 1.99 23.89
N PRO A 136 -14.40 1.56 24.52
CA PRO A 136 -15.00 0.27 24.21
C PRO A 136 -15.21 0.10 22.69
N GLY A 137 -14.81 -1.06 22.16
CA GLY A 137 -14.87 -1.34 20.71
C GLY A 137 -13.65 -0.87 19.92
N SER A 138 -12.66 -0.21 20.54
CA SER A 138 -11.35 -0.01 19.91
C SER A 138 -10.71 -1.36 19.54
N ILE A 139 -10.09 -1.40 18.36
CA ILE A 139 -9.51 -2.62 17.78
C ILE A 139 -8.00 -2.68 18.09
N LEU A 140 -7.33 -1.53 17.99
CA LEU A 140 -5.91 -1.37 18.24
C LEU A 140 -5.69 -0.90 19.68
N PRO A 141 -4.64 -1.40 20.37
CA PRO A 141 -3.60 -2.30 19.88
C PRO A 141 -3.90 -3.80 20.06
N ALA A 142 -5.08 -4.18 20.55
CA ALA A 142 -5.36 -5.57 20.96
C ALA A 142 -5.43 -6.58 19.80
N LYS A 143 -5.73 -6.12 18.58
CA LYS A 143 -5.81 -6.95 17.37
C LYS A 143 -4.90 -6.41 16.28
N ARG A 144 -4.43 -7.31 15.41
CA ARG A 144 -3.78 -6.95 14.15
C ARG A 144 -4.80 -7.00 13.03
N ILE A 145 -4.76 -6.06 12.11
CA ILE A 145 -5.61 -6.06 10.93
C ILE A 145 -4.77 -6.57 9.76
N VAL A 146 -5.29 -7.56 9.03
CA VAL A 146 -4.69 -8.04 7.77
C VAL A 146 -5.67 -7.72 6.66
N ALA A 147 -5.29 -6.80 5.79
CA ALA A 147 -6.14 -6.23 4.76
C ALA A 147 -5.69 -6.64 3.35
N PHE A 148 -6.64 -7.09 2.54
CA PHE A 148 -6.43 -7.23 1.10
C PHE A 148 -6.87 -5.95 0.40
N TYR A 149 -5.94 -5.33 -0.33
CA TYR A 149 -6.13 -4.03 -0.95
C TYR A 149 -6.51 -4.14 -2.42
N GLY A 150 -7.37 -3.22 -2.87
CA GLY A 150 -7.42 -2.89 -4.29
C GLY A 150 -8.77 -2.42 -4.81
N ASN A 151 -8.99 -2.67 -6.09
CA ASN A 151 -10.23 -2.33 -6.78
C ASN A 151 -10.74 -3.52 -7.62
N PRO A 152 -11.94 -4.06 -7.35
CA PRO A 152 -12.48 -5.21 -8.06
C PRO A 152 -12.70 -4.98 -9.57
N LYS A 153 -12.70 -3.72 -10.03
CA LYS A 153 -12.81 -3.37 -11.46
C LYS A 153 -11.44 -3.34 -12.17
N SER A 154 -10.33 -3.62 -11.48
CA SER A 154 -8.98 -3.57 -12.07
C SER A 154 -8.04 -4.66 -11.54
N ARG A 155 -7.59 -5.54 -12.44
CA ARG A 155 -6.53 -6.54 -12.16
C ARG A 155 -5.16 -5.94 -11.85
N ARG A 156 -5.01 -4.62 -12.03
CA ARG A 156 -3.75 -3.90 -11.85
C ARG A 156 -3.69 -3.10 -10.56
N MET A 157 -4.84 -2.84 -9.93
CA MET A 157 -4.95 -2.04 -8.71
C MET A 157 -5.19 -2.94 -7.50
N GLY A 158 -4.35 -3.95 -7.31
CA GLY A 158 -4.35 -4.79 -6.11
C GLY A 158 -5.13 -6.10 -6.18
N ILE A 159 -4.93 -6.94 -5.16
CA ILE A 159 -5.41 -8.32 -5.07
C ILE A 159 -6.95 -8.46 -5.14
N LEU A 160 -7.71 -7.43 -4.75
CA LEU A 160 -9.19 -7.45 -4.84
C LEU A 160 -9.72 -7.57 -6.27
N GLY A 161 -8.96 -7.08 -7.27
CA GLY A 161 -9.33 -7.19 -8.68
C GLY A 161 -8.56 -8.27 -9.43
N GLU A 162 -7.51 -8.84 -8.84
CA GLU A 162 -6.63 -9.81 -9.49
C GLU A 162 -7.18 -11.24 -9.49
N LEU A 163 -7.85 -11.62 -8.41
CA LEU A 163 -8.29 -12.98 -8.17
C LEU A 163 -9.82 -13.07 -8.19
N ASP A 164 -10.32 -14.27 -8.47
CA ASP A 164 -11.73 -14.58 -8.20
C ASP A 164 -12.06 -14.38 -6.71
N PRO A 165 -13.23 -13.82 -6.35
CA PRO A 165 -13.55 -13.47 -4.96
C PRO A 165 -13.43 -14.63 -3.97
N ASP A 166 -13.84 -15.85 -4.32
CA ASP A 166 -13.79 -16.98 -3.38
C ASP A 166 -12.34 -17.45 -3.16
N VAL A 167 -11.53 -17.41 -4.22
CA VAL A 167 -10.09 -17.67 -4.14
C VAL A 167 -9.39 -16.60 -3.30
N MET A 168 -9.74 -15.34 -3.51
CA MET A 168 -9.22 -14.19 -2.78
C MET A 168 -9.53 -14.30 -1.29
N LEU A 169 -10.79 -14.59 -0.92
CA LEU A 169 -11.21 -14.71 0.48
C LEU A 169 -10.54 -15.89 1.18
N ARG A 170 -10.40 -17.05 0.54
CA ARG A 170 -9.64 -18.18 1.12
C ARG A 170 -8.17 -17.83 1.37
N LYS A 171 -7.56 -17.02 0.48
CA LYS A 171 -6.19 -16.53 0.70
C LYS A 171 -6.12 -15.56 1.88
N LEU A 172 -7.10 -14.68 2.03
CA LEU A 172 -7.19 -13.79 3.18
C LEU A 172 -7.29 -14.59 4.49
N ASP A 173 -8.11 -15.63 4.53
CA ASP A 173 -8.25 -16.52 5.68
C ASP A 173 -6.89 -17.16 6.06
N ALA A 174 -6.14 -17.63 5.05
CA ALA A 174 -4.81 -18.20 5.26
C ALA A 174 -3.79 -17.17 5.77
N GLU A 175 -3.86 -15.93 5.28
CA GLU A 175 -3.00 -14.82 5.71
C GLU A 175 -3.27 -14.43 7.17
N VAL A 176 -4.54 -14.31 7.55
CA VAL A 176 -4.96 -14.06 8.94
C VAL A 176 -4.46 -15.16 9.87
N ALA A 177 -4.62 -16.43 9.47
CA ALA A 177 -4.13 -17.57 10.25
C ALA A 177 -2.60 -17.56 10.39
N ALA A 178 -1.88 -17.22 9.31
CA ALA A 178 -0.43 -17.13 9.32
C ALA A 178 0.09 -16.04 10.26
N TRP A 179 -0.52 -14.85 10.23
CA TRP A 179 -0.17 -13.74 11.13
C TRP A 179 -0.50 -14.03 12.59
N THR A 180 -1.66 -14.64 12.85
CA THR A 180 -2.06 -15.04 14.22
C THR A 180 -1.11 -16.09 14.80
N ARG A 181 -0.67 -17.06 13.99
CA ARG A 181 0.23 -18.13 14.44
C ARG A 181 1.60 -17.62 14.89
N ILE A 182 2.15 -16.61 14.23
CA ILE A 182 3.48 -16.08 14.54
C ILE A 182 3.48 -15.00 15.63
N ASP A 183 2.32 -14.42 15.94
CA ASP A 183 2.14 -13.46 17.04
C ASP A 183 0.78 -13.66 17.73
N PRO A 184 0.61 -14.75 18.51
CA PRO A 184 -0.65 -15.10 19.15
C PRO A 184 -1.10 -14.08 20.20
N SER A 185 -0.18 -13.26 20.71
CA SER A 185 -0.48 -12.18 21.66
C SER A 185 -1.29 -11.04 21.04
N THR A 186 -1.21 -10.89 19.71
CA THR A 186 -1.93 -9.86 18.94
C THR A 186 -2.64 -10.54 17.75
N PRO A 187 -3.73 -11.28 18.00
CA PRO A 187 -4.39 -12.08 16.97
C PRO A 187 -4.90 -11.21 15.83
N ALA A 188 -4.82 -11.74 14.61
CA ALA A 188 -5.20 -11.03 13.40
C ALA A 188 -6.71 -11.14 13.10
N ILE A 189 -7.27 -10.09 12.47
CA ILE A 189 -8.63 -10.07 11.92
C ILE A 189 -8.60 -9.69 10.43
N PRO A 190 -9.50 -10.26 9.61
CA PRO A 190 -9.54 -9.98 8.18
C PRO A 190 -10.10 -8.59 7.88
N ALA A 191 -9.59 -7.98 6.81
CA ALA A 191 -10.17 -6.76 6.25
C ALA A 191 -10.08 -6.75 4.71
N LEU A 192 -11.02 -6.06 4.08
CA LEU A 192 -10.93 -5.68 2.66
C LEU A 192 -10.78 -4.18 2.55
N HIS A 193 -9.74 -3.73 1.85
CA HIS A 193 -9.44 -2.32 1.66
C HIS A 193 -9.69 -1.94 0.21
N VAL A 194 -10.78 -1.23 -0.04
CA VAL A 194 -11.27 -0.95 -1.39
C VAL A 194 -11.10 0.51 -1.77
N ILE A 195 -10.48 0.75 -2.92
CA ILE A 195 -10.39 2.07 -3.54
C ILE A 195 -11.76 2.41 -4.13
N VAL A 196 -12.49 3.30 -3.47
CA VAL A 196 -13.85 3.71 -3.90
C VAL A 196 -13.83 5.01 -4.66
N LEU A 197 -12.80 5.83 -4.45
CA LEU A 197 -12.52 7.03 -5.22
C LEU A 197 -11.12 6.90 -5.80
N VAL A 198 -11.03 6.79 -7.13
CA VAL A 198 -9.76 6.58 -7.84
C VAL A 198 -9.30 7.91 -8.42
N ALA A 199 -8.02 8.24 -8.28
CA ALA A 199 -7.43 9.40 -8.93
C ALA A 199 -7.07 9.05 -10.39
N ASP A 200 -7.42 9.94 -11.31
CA ASP A 200 -7.28 9.72 -12.75
C ASP A 200 -6.21 10.61 -13.37
N GLY A 201 -5.57 10.12 -14.43
CA GLY A 201 -4.62 10.91 -15.22
C GLY A 201 -5.28 11.96 -16.13
N PHE A 202 -6.61 11.97 -16.21
CA PHE A 202 -7.41 12.86 -17.06
C PHE A 202 -8.55 13.52 -16.27
N PRO A 203 -8.96 14.75 -16.64
CA PRO A 203 -10.08 15.43 -16.00
C PRO A 203 -11.37 14.73 -16.42
N GLY A 204 -11.90 13.83 -15.59
CA GLY A 204 -13.25 13.31 -15.77
C GLY A 204 -14.32 14.42 -15.78
N PRO A 205 -15.62 14.10 -15.86
CA PRO A 205 -16.67 15.11 -16.10
C PRO A 205 -16.72 16.28 -15.11
N SER A 206 -16.28 16.08 -13.86
CA SER A 206 -16.22 17.15 -12.85
C SER A 206 -14.94 18.00 -12.90
N GLY A 207 -14.01 17.71 -13.81
CA GLY A 207 -12.70 18.34 -13.91
C GLY A 207 -11.74 18.03 -12.75
N LYS A 208 -12.11 17.12 -11.84
CA LYS A 208 -11.37 16.86 -10.58
C LYS A 208 -10.33 15.75 -10.66
N TYR A 209 -10.07 15.18 -11.84
CA TYR A 209 -9.09 14.09 -12.01
C TYR A 209 -9.34 12.91 -11.07
N ARG A 210 -10.60 12.50 -10.95
CA ARG A 210 -11.03 11.43 -10.04
C ARG A 210 -12.36 10.80 -10.46
N THR A 211 -12.49 9.50 -10.23
CA THR A 211 -13.68 8.70 -10.51
C THR A 211 -14.24 8.11 -9.23
N ARG A 212 -15.51 8.40 -8.93
CA ARG A 212 -16.28 7.76 -7.86
C ARG A 212 -16.84 6.44 -8.37
N HIS A 213 -16.61 5.35 -7.66
CA HIS A 213 -17.27 4.09 -7.97
C HIS A 213 -18.71 4.06 -7.45
N ASP A 214 -19.57 3.33 -8.18
CA ASP A 214 -20.97 3.19 -7.82
C ASP A 214 -21.16 2.45 -6.48
N SER A 215 -22.32 2.65 -5.85
CA SER A 215 -22.62 2.01 -4.57
C SER A 215 -22.74 0.49 -4.70
N ALA A 216 -23.13 -0.05 -5.85
CA ALA A 216 -23.26 -1.49 -6.04
C ALA A 216 -21.90 -2.20 -5.91
N MET A 217 -20.83 -1.61 -6.43
CA MET A 217 -19.47 -2.11 -6.25
C MET A 217 -19.07 -2.09 -4.77
N ILE A 218 -19.32 -0.98 -4.07
CA ILE A 218 -18.94 -0.81 -2.66
C ILE A 218 -19.71 -1.81 -1.80
N GLU A 219 -21.01 -1.98 -2.02
CA GLU A 219 -21.83 -2.98 -1.31
C GLU A 219 -21.41 -4.41 -1.63
N LYS A 220 -20.97 -4.70 -2.86
CA LYS A 220 -20.45 -6.02 -3.22
C LYS A 220 -19.21 -6.37 -2.39
N VAL A 221 -18.26 -5.44 -2.28
CA VAL A 221 -17.06 -5.65 -1.44
C VAL A 221 -17.42 -5.72 0.04
N TYR A 222 -18.38 -4.92 0.49
CA TYR A 222 -18.88 -5.00 1.86
C TYR A 222 -19.47 -6.38 2.17
N GLY A 223 -20.26 -6.95 1.24
CA GLY A 223 -20.77 -8.32 1.35
C GLY A 223 -19.66 -9.37 1.49
N TRP A 224 -18.55 -9.21 0.76
CA TRP A 224 -17.38 -10.09 0.91
C TRP A 224 -16.74 -9.97 2.30
N ALA A 225 -16.52 -8.76 2.80
CA ALA A 225 -15.97 -8.55 4.14
C ALA A 225 -16.88 -9.16 5.22
N ARG A 226 -18.20 -8.93 5.11
CA ARG A 226 -19.22 -9.49 6.01
C ARG A 226 -19.23 -11.01 6.03
N SER A 227 -18.99 -11.67 4.89
CA SER A 227 -18.93 -13.13 4.79
C SER A 227 -17.78 -13.77 5.59
N ARG A 228 -16.86 -12.96 6.12
CA ARG A 228 -15.72 -13.38 6.96
C ARG A 228 -15.68 -12.64 8.30
N ASN A 229 -16.77 -11.98 8.69
CA ASN A 229 -16.81 -11.11 9.86
C ASN A 229 -15.65 -10.09 9.89
N GLY A 230 -15.20 -9.67 8.70
CA GLY A 230 -14.06 -8.79 8.52
C GLY A 230 -14.46 -7.32 8.44
N LEU A 231 -13.44 -6.47 8.54
CA LEU A 231 -13.59 -5.03 8.37
C LEU A 231 -13.60 -4.65 6.89
N MET A 232 -14.11 -3.46 6.58
CA MET A 232 -13.90 -2.83 5.28
C MET A 232 -13.29 -1.44 5.44
N PHE A 233 -12.29 -1.11 4.63
CA PHE A 233 -11.78 0.25 4.50
C PHE A 233 -12.22 0.82 3.17
N VAL A 234 -12.86 1.99 3.18
CA VAL A 234 -13.13 2.77 1.97
C VAL A 234 -11.99 3.77 1.78
N ASP A 235 -11.33 3.67 0.63
CA ASP A 235 -10.12 4.42 0.32
C ASP A 235 -10.39 5.51 -0.71
N LEU A 236 -9.82 6.69 -0.45
CA LEU A 236 -10.03 7.91 -1.20
C LEU A 236 -8.73 8.48 -1.78
N GLN A 237 -8.64 8.37 -3.11
CA GLN A 237 -7.67 9.06 -3.95
C GLN A 237 -8.34 10.30 -4.55
N VAL A 238 -8.26 11.43 -3.84
CA VAL A 238 -9.14 12.58 -4.11
C VAL A 238 -8.85 13.34 -5.40
N GLY A 239 -7.71 13.11 -6.07
CA GLY A 239 -7.30 13.88 -7.24
C GLY A 239 -7.22 15.37 -6.90
N GLN A 240 -7.83 16.23 -7.72
CA GLN A 240 -7.94 17.67 -7.45
C GLN A 240 -9.16 18.05 -6.58
N SER A 241 -9.78 17.08 -5.92
CA SER A 241 -10.83 17.32 -4.91
C SER A 241 -10.23 17.48 -3.51
N THR A 242 -11.08 17.52 -2.49
CA THR A 242 -10.69 17.62 -1.08
C THR A 242 -11.47 16.61 -0.23
N LEU A 243 -10.95 16.26 0.95
CA LEU A 243 -11.67 15.37 1.88
C LEU A 243 -13.02 15.97 2.29
N GLN A 244 -13.10 17.29 2.43
CA GLN A 244 -14.32 18.05 2.73
C GLN A 244 -15.43 17.81 1.70
N ALA A 245 -15.06 17.69 0.42
CA ALA A 245 -16.01 17.47 -0.67
C ALA A 245 -16.37 15.99 -0.86
N GLU A 246 -15.50 15.07 -0.46
CA GLU A 246 -15.62 13.64 -0.76
C GLU A 246 -16.14 12.80 0.40
N LEU A 247 -15.85 13.15 1.66
CA LEU A 247 -16.33 12.39 2.84
C LEU A 247 -17.87 12.32 2.95
N PRO A 248 -18.65 13.41 2.73
CA PRO A 248 -20.11 13.35 2.79
C PRO A 248 -20.72 12.32 1.83
N TRP A 249 -20.08 12.07 0.68
CA TRP A 249 -20.58 11.11 -0.31
C TRP A 249 -20.48 9.65 0.18
N ILE A 250 -19.46 9.33 0.98
CA ILE A 250 -19.27 7.99 1.54
C ILE A 250 -19.85 7.81 2.95
N GLU A 251 -20.47 8.85 3.54
CA GLU A 251 -21.02 8.79 4.91
C GLU A 251 -21.91 7.56 5.11
N LYS A 252 -22.80 7.29 4.15
CA LYS A 252 -23.72 6.15 4.16
C LYS A 252 -23.06 4.78 4.31
N PHE A 253 -21.78 4.65 3.98
CA PHE A 253 -20.99 3.45 4.24
C PHE A 253 -20.28 3.52 5.59
N LEU A 254 -19.70 4.68 5.93
CA LEU A 254 -18.96 4.91 7.18
C LEU A 254 -19.83 4.82 8.44
N VAL A 255 -21.15 5.01 8.32
CA VAL A 255 -22.09 4.80 9.44
C VAL A 255 -22.21 3.34 9.89
N ARG A 256 -21.62 2.38 9.17
CA ARG A 256 -21.57 0.97 9.59
C ARG A 256 -20.42 0.74 10.56
N PRO A 257 -20.60 -0.01 11.65
CA PRO A 257 -19.59 -0.14 12.70
C PRO A 257 -18.26 -0.75 12.20
N ASP A 258 -18.33 -1.66 11.23
CA ASP A 258 -17.23 -2.42 10.63
C ASP A 258 -16.61 -1.76 9.38
N VAL A 259 -17.02 -0.53 9.06
CA VAL A 259 -16.46 0.25 7.93
C VAL A 259 -15.61 1.41 8.44
N HIS A 260 -14.42 1.54 7.89
CA HIS A 260 -13.37 2.49 8.26
C HIS A 260 -12.87 3.27 7.04
N LEU A 261 -12.04 4.28 7.25
CA LEU A 261 -11.56 5.19 6.21
C LEU A 261 -10.07 4.99 5.96
N ALA A 262 -9.68 5.04 4.69
CA ALA A 262 -8.31 5.22 4.27
C ALA A 262 -8.18 6.43 3.34
N ILE A 263 -7.01 7.07 3.36
CA ILE A 263 -6.69 8.23 2.52
C ILE A 263 -5.28 8.11 1.97
N ASP A 264 -5.12 8.53 0.72
CA ASP A 264 -3.86 8.48 -0.04
C ASP A 264 -3.33 9.90 -0.32
N PRO A 265 -2.41 10.43 0.51
CA PRO A 265 -1.83 11.76 0.32
C PRO A 265 -1.14 11.94 -1.03
N GLU A 266 -0.49 10.93 -1.59
CA GLU A 266 0.16 10.99 -2.90
C GLU A 266 -0.80 11.28 -4.05
N PHE A 267 -2.11 11.09 -3.85
CA PHE A 267 -3.15 11.42 -4.81
C PHE A 267 -3.94 12.69 -4.46
N SER A 268 -3.57 13.40 -3.40
CA SER A 268 -4.13 14.70 -3.05
C SER A 268 -3.46 15.83 -3.84
N MET A 269 -4.08 16.19 -4.96
CA MET A 269 -3.68 17.27 -5.87
C MET A 269 -4.49 18.56 -5.61
N LYS A 270 -4.85 18.82 -4.34
CA LYS A 270 -5.62 20.01 -3.95
C LYS A 270 -4.95 21.34 -4.31
N GLY A 271 -3.62 21.35 -4.47
CA GLY A 271 -2.84 22.48 -4.98
C GLY A 271 -2.67 22.50 -6.51
N GLY A 272 -3.42 21.67 -7.24
CA GLY A 272 -3.27 21.43 -8.67
C GLY A 272 -2.25 20.33 -9.00
N GLY A 273 -2.07 20.07 -10.29
CA GLY A 273 -1.27 18.95 -10.80
C GLY A 273 -2.13 17.75 -11.20
N ILE A 274 -1.51 16.82 -11.93
CA ILE A 274 -2.18 15.65 -12.49
C ILE A 274 -1.73 14.41 -11.69
N PRO A 275 -2.65 13.60 -11.14
CA PRO A 275 -2.35 12.30 -10.56
C PRO A 275 -1.44 11.45 -11.45
N GLY A 276 -0.43 10.81 -10.85
CA GLY A 276 0.58 10.02 -11.60
C GLY A 276 1.63 10.83 -12.37
N ARG A 277 1.48 12.17 -12.47
CA ARG A 277 2.54 13.06 -13.00
C ARG A 277 3.21 13.88 -11.91
N ARG A 278 2.52 14.09 -10.79
CA ARG A 278 3.04 14.70 -9.56
C ARG A 278 2.64 13.82 -8.37
N ILE A 279 3.36 13.98 -7.27
CA ILE A 279 3.01 13.39 -5.98
C ILE A 279 2.30 14.46 -5.17
N GLY A 280 1.11 14.11 -4.68
CA GLY A 280 0.27 14.96 -3.87
C GLY A 280 0.75 15.06 -2.44
N THR A 281 -0.04 15.75 -1.63
CA THR A 281 0.22 15.87 -0.20
C THR A 281 -1.05 16.12 0.60
N TYR A 282 -1.06 15.63 1.83
CA TYR A 282 -1.94 16.11 2.88
C TYR A 282 -1.16 16.85 3.94
N ASP A 283 -1.80 17.83 4.54
CA ASP A 283 -1.36 18.47 5.75
C ASP A 283 -2.03 17.82 6.96
N ALA A 284 -1.46 18.00 8.15
CA ALA A 284 -2.13 17.66 9.40
C ALA A 284 -3.54 18.24 9.50
N ALA A 285 -3.81 19.42 8.92
CA ALA A 285 -5.14 20.00 8.83
C ALA A 285 -6.16 19.09 8.10
N ASP A 286 -5.75 18.39 7.03
CA ASP A 286 -6.63 17.47 6.30
C ASP A 286 -6.89 16.19 7.11
N ILE A 287 -5.85 15.63 7.73
CA ILE A 287 -5.96 14.44 8.58
C ILE A 287 -6.84 14.75 9.79
N ASN A 288 -6.64 15.92 10.40
CA ASN A 288 -7.46 16.41 11.51
C ASN A 288 -8.92 16.65 11.08
N TYR A 289 -9.16 17.10 9.85
CA TYR A 289 -10.52 17.20 9.31
C TYR A 289 -11.17 15.82 9.18
N ALA A 290 -10.49 14.84 8.57
CA ALA A 290 -10.99 13.48 8.44
C ALA A 290 -11.25 12.82 9.82
N SER A 291 -10.32 13.00 10.76
CA SER A 291 -10.48 12.52 12.14
C SER A 291 -11.72 13.12 12.80
N ARG A 292 -11.90 14.45 12.78
CA ARG A 292 -13.11 15.10 13.34
C ARG A 292 -14.39 14.64 12.65
N TYR A 293 -14.35 14.45 11.33
CA TYR A 293 -15.51 13.96 10.58
C TYR A 293 -15.92 12.56 11.05
N LEU A 294 -14.97 11.60 11.11
CA LEU A 294 -15.22 10.25 11.62
C LEU A 294 -15.71 10.26 13.07
N ALA A 295 -15.10 11.10 13.92
CA ALA A 295 -15.47 11.24 15.32
C ALA A 295 -16.91 11.75 15.47
N SER A 296 -17.35 12.66 14.59
CA SER A 296 -18.75 13.12 14.56
C SER A 296 -19.73 12.01 14.18
N LEU A 297 -19.34 11.07 13.31
CA LEU A 297 -20.15 9.90 12.99
C LEU A 297 -20.26 8.95 14.18
N VAL A 298 -19.16 8.76 14.92
CA VAL A 298 -19.14 7.98 16.16
C VAL A 298 -20.17 8.53 17.16
N ASP A 299 -20.18 9.83 17.40
CA ASP A 299 -21.12 10.45 18.35
C ASP A 299 -22.57 10.39 17.88
N ARG A 300 -22.80 10.73 16.60
CA ARG A 300 -24.13 10.85 16.00
C ARG A 300 -24.83 9.50 15.89
N TYR A 301 -24.10 8.46 15.48
CA TYR A 301 -24.64 7.13 15.21
C TYR A 301 -24.28 6.10 16.28
N LYS A 302 -23.64 6.51 17.38
CA LYS A 302 -23.24 5.64 18.51
C LYS A 302 -22.39 4.44 18.06
N LEU A 303 -21.41 4.72 17.20
CA LEU A 303 -20.54 3.69 16.62
C LEU A 303 -19.37 3.37 17.55
N PRO A 304 -18.74 2.19 17.42
CA PRO A 304 -17.40 1.99 17.96
C PRO A 304 -16.39 2.95 17.30
N PRO A 305 -15.22 3.18 17.93
CA PRO A 305 -14.16 4.00 17.37
C PRO A 305 -13.80 3.61 15.94
N LYS A 306 -13.61 4.59 15.07
CA LYS A 306 -13.19 4.39 13.70
C LYS A 306 -11.68 4.23 13.59
N ILE A 307 -11.23 3.65 12.49
CA ILE A 307 -9.83 3.64 12.10
C ILE A 307 -9.68 4.56 10.89
N LEU A 308 -8.66 5.41 10.94
CA LEU A 308 -8.20 6.22 9.82
C LEU A 308 -6.82 5.72 9.41
N VAL A 309 -6.73 5.07 8.26
CA VAL A 309 -5.46 4.70 7.65
C VAL A 309 -4.99 5.85 6.77
N VAL A 310 -3.74 6.28 6.98
CA VAL A 310 -3.08 7.30 6.15
C VAL A 310 -1.89 6.63 5.49
N HIS A 311 -2.00 6.42 4.17
CA HIS A 311 -0.91 5.85 3.40
C HIS A 311 0.24 6.85 3.29
N ARG A 312 1.46 6.46 3.65
CA ARG A 312 2.62 7.34 3.58
C ARG A 312 3.65 6.74 2.63
N PHE A 313 3.54 7.13 1.36
CA PHE A 313 4.45 6.71 0.31
C PHE A 313 5.77 7.49 0.32
N THR A 314 5.73 8.78 0.72
CA THR A 314 6.91 9.64 0.78
C THR A 314 6.89 10.45 2.08
N PRO A 315 8.06 10.94 2.57
CA PRO A 315 8.08 11.76 3.77
C PRO A 315 7.28 13.06 3.61
N LYS A 316 7.26 13.66 2.41
CA LYS A 316 6.48 14.88 2.12
C LYS A 316 5.01 14.60 1.81
N GLY A 317 4.59 13.34 1.80
CA GLY A 317 3.19 12.97 1.61
C GLY A 317 2.31 13.53 2.73
N VAL A 318 2.84 13.66 3.95
CA VAL A 318 2.15 14.28 5.06
C VAL A 318 3.00 15.42 5.63
N THR A 319 2.47 16.64 5.65
CA THR A 319 3.13 17.80 6.24
C THR A 319 2.61 18.09 7.64
N ASN A 320 3.45 18.73 8.46
CA ASN A 320 3.11 19.15 9.82
C ASN A 320 2.61 18.01 10.72
N THR A 321 3.15 16.79 10.56
CA THR A 321 2.70 15.57 11.28
C THR A 321 2.53 15.76 12.79
N ARG A 322 3.36 16.60 13.43
CA ARG A 322 3.26 16.91 14.88
C ARG A 322 1.98 17.65 15.29
N GLU A 323 1.26 18.23 14.34
CA GLU A 323 -0.01 18.94 14.56
C GLU A 323 -1.23 18.01 14.42
N ILE A 324 -1.04 16.74 14.08
CA ILE A 324 -2.12 15.74 14.06
C ILE A 324 -2.60 15.52 15.50
N ARG A 325 -3.91 15.68 15.72
CA ARG A 325 -4.55 15.55 17.03
C ARG A 325 -5.20 14.18 17.16
N LEU A 326 -4.87 13.48 18.24
CA LEU A 326 -5.48 12.19 18.58
C LEU A 326 -6.84 12.39 19.26
N ASP A 327 -7.80 11.54 18.92
CA ASP A 327 -9.15 11.54 19.48
C ASP A 327 -9.52 10.10 19.91
N PRO A 328 -10.08 9.86 21.10
CA PRO A 328 -10.43 8.51 21.56
C PRO A 328 -11.40 7.75 20.63
N ARG A 329 -12.15 8.48 19.79
CA ARG A 329 -13.12 7.92 18.84
C ARG A 329 -12.48 7.55 17.50
N VAL A 330 -11.22 7.89 17.25
CA VAL A 330 -10.52 7.60 15.99
C VAL A 330 -9.10 7.11 16.25
N GLN A 331 -8.81 5.90 15.78
CA GLN A 331 -7.49 5.30 15.82
C GLN A 331 -6.77 5.58 14.49
N ILE A 332 -5.65 6.29 14.53
CA ILE A 332 -4.90 6.66 13.33
C ILE A 332 -3.76 5.66 13.09
N VAL A 333 -3.72 5.11 11.89
CA VAL A 333 -2.66 4.23 11.41
C VAL A 333 -1.87 4.98 10.34
N MET A 334 -0.58 5.18 10.57
CA MET A 334 0.35 5.62 9.53
C MET A 334 0.90 4.39 8.81
N ASP A 335 0.44 4.14 7.58
CA ASP A 335 0.79 2.94 6.81
C ASP A 335 1.99 3.19 5.90
N MET A 336 3.06 2.40 6.05
CA MET A 336 4.23 2.49 5.18
C MET A 336 3.90 1.93 3.80
N ASP A 337 3.78 2.82 2.80
CA ASP A 337 3.29 2.50 1.45
C ASP A 337 4.42 2.29 0.41
N GLY A 338 5.63 1.97 0.87
CA GLY A 338 6.77 1.73 -0.01
C GLY A 338 6.78 0.33 -0.63
N PHE A 339 7.46 0.18 -1.76
CA PHE A 339 7.83 -1.11 -2.34
C PHE A 339 9.35 -1.26 -2.43
N GLY A 340 9.79 -2.47 -2.71
CA GLY A 340 11.18 -2.80 -2.97
C GLY A 340 11.69 -3.94 -2.10
N PRO A 341 13.02 -4.19 -2.12
CA PRO A 341 13.62 -5.22 -1.29
C PRO A 341 13.51 -4.85 0.20
N PRO A 342 13.69 -5.82 1.12
CA PRO A 342 13.40 -5.62 2.53
C PRO A 342 14.17 -4.46 3.18
N TRP A 343 15.44 -4.26 2.82
CA TRP A 343 16.25 -3.18 3.36
C TRP A 343 15.69 -1.80 3.00
N MET A 344 15.20 -1.60 1.78
CA MET A 344 14.65 -0.33 1.32
C MET A 344 13.35 -0.01 2.03
N LYS A 345 12.51 -1.03 2.24
CA LYS A 345 11.26 -0.88 2.98
C LYS A 345 11.52 -0.60 4.46
N ARG A 346 12.57 -1.17 5.06
CA ARG A 346 13.00 -0.83 6.43
C ARG A 346 13.54 0.60 6.51
N ASP A 347 14.31 1.06 5.53
CA ASP A 347 14.79 2.44 5.45
C ASP A 347 13.58 3.40 5.39
N THR A 348 12.59 3.11 4.53
CA THR A 348 11.35 3.89 4.43
C THR A 348 10.56 3.87 5.74
N TYR A 349 10.39 2.71 6.37
CA TYR A 349 9.72 2.61 7.66
C TYR A 349 10.41 3.43 8.75
N TRP A 350 11.74 3.35 8.84
CA TRP A 350 12.53 4.12 9.79
C TRP A 350 12.42 5.63 9.53
N ARG A 351 12.57 6.03 8.26
CA ARG A 351 12.60 7.44 7.83
C ARG A 351 11.24 8.12 7.90
N ASP A 352 10.17 7.44 7.49
CA ASP A 352 8.88 8.08 7.23
C ASP A 352 7.82 7.75 8.28
N ILE A 353 7.98 6.64 9.02
CA ILE A 353 7.03 6.22 10.05
C ILE A 353 7.64 6.39 11.44
N LYS A 354 8.76 5.70 11.73
CA LYS A 354 9.35 5.67 13.07
C LYS A 354 9.81 7.06 13.54
N SER A 355 10.36 7.87 12.65
CA SER A 355 10.86 9.22 12.94
C SER A 355 9.75 10.27 13.16
N GLU A 356 8.51 9.96 12.73
CA GLU A 356 7.37 10.86 12.74
C GLU A 356 6.17 10.21 13.45
N PRO A 357 6.24 10.06 14.79
CA PRO A 357 5.22 9.38 15.57
C PRO A 357 3.83 10.03 15.49
N VAL A 358 2.79 9.21 15.30
CA VAL A 358 1.38 9.62 15.34
C VAL A 358 0.58 8.80 16.34
N GLN A 359 0.26 7.52 16.06
CA GLN A 359 -0.42 6.66 17.04
C GLN A 359 -0.12 5.18 16.82
N PHE A 360 -0.57 4.61 15.70
CA PHE A 360 -0.29 3.25 15.29
C PHE A 360 0.37 3.21 13.92
N THR A 361 0.98 2.07 13.58
CA THR A 361 1.72 1.91 12.33
C THR A 361 1.20 0.76 11.50
N GLY A 362 1.33 0.93 10.18
CA GLY A 362 1.00 -0.07 9.18
C GLY A 362 2.18 -0.43 8.30
N TRP A 363 2.04 -1.56 7.60
CA TRP A 363 2.98 -2.04 6.61
C TRP A 363 2.23 -2.54 5.37
N LYS A 364 2.47 -1.90 4.22
CA LYS A 364 2.06 -2.44 2.93
C LYS A 364 3.09 -3.43 2.40
N GLN A 365 2.64 -4.58 1.93
CA GLN A 365 3.44 -5.64 1.33
C GLN A 365 2.87 -6.00 -0.04
N PHE A 366 3.67 -5.82 -1.08
CA PHE A 366 3.26 -6.23 -2.42
C PHE A 366 3.44 -7.74 -2.57
N THR A 367 2.44 -8.39 -3.16
CA THR A 367 2.39 -9.82 -3.44
C THR A 367 3.12 -10.17 -4.75
N LYS A 368 3.17 -9.23 -5.69
CA LYS A 368 3.88 -9.37 -6.96
C LYS A 368 5.38 -9.17 -6.78
N ARG A 369 6.17 -10.17 -7.18
CA ARG A 369 7.65 -10.13 -7.08
C ARG A 369 8.27 -8.92 -7.78
N ARG A 370 7.70 -8.43 -8.89
CA ARG A 370 8.23 -7.23 -9.57
C ARG A 370 8.22 -5.96 -8.70
N ASN A 371 7.42 -5.94 -7.63
CA ASN A 371 7.30 -4.83 -6.70
C ASN A 371 8.19 -5.07 -5.47
N ASP A 372 8.01 -6.21 -4.80
CA ASP A 372 8.80 -6.61 -3.63
C ASP A 372 9.57 -7.89 -3.92
N GLN A 373 10.88 -7.78 -4.15
CA GLN A 373 11.78 -8.90 -4.41
C GLN A 373 13.11 -8.79 -3.65
N PRO A 374 13.38 -9.72 -2.71
CA PRO A 374 12.40 -10.64 -2.12
C PRO A 374 11.33 -9.87 -1.33
N PRO A 375 10.16 -10.46 -1.06
CA PRO A 375 9.22 -9.89 -0.09
C PRO A 375 9.85 -9.85 1.31
N THR A 376 9.46 -8.89 2.14
CA THR A 376 9.92 -8.84 3.53
C THR A 376 9.29 -9.98 4.33
N PRO A 377 10.07 -10.82 5.01
CA PRO A 377 9.53 -11.88 5.86
C PRO A 377 8.66 -11.31 6.99
N ARG A 378 7.57 -12.02 7.36
CA ARG A 378 6.69 -11.56 8.45
C ARG A 378 7.43 -11.41 9.79
N GLY A 379 8.40 -12.28 10.06
CA GLY A 379 9.25 -12.19 11.25
C GLY A 379 10.02 -10.87 11.32
N ASP A 380 10.58 -10.41 10.20
CA ASP A 380 11.26 -9.11 10.12
C ASP A 380 10.27 -7.95 10.34
N ILE A 381 9.06 -8.04 9.79
CA ILE A 381 8.02 -7.03 10.02
C ILE A 381 7.65 -6.96 11.51
N LEU A 382 7.58 -8.09 12.21
CA LEU A 382 7.30 -8.14 13.66
C LEU A 382 8.43 -7.61 14.54
N ARG A 383 9.66 -7.58 14.02
CA ARG A 383 10.83 -6.99 14.70
C ARG A 383 10.85 -5.48 14.63
N LEU A 384 10.10 -4.85 13.73
CA LEU A 384 10.01 -3.39 13.62
C LEU A 384 9.52 -2.77 14.94
N TRP A 385 10.04 -1.58 15.24
CA TRP A 385 9.61 -0.76 16.36
C TRP A 385 9.25 0.65 15.89
N PRO A 386 8.02 1.13 16.13
CA PRO A 386 6.89 0.39 16.73
C PRO A 386 6.48 -0.80 15.86
N ARG A 387 5.79 -1.79 16.43
CA ARG A 387 5.35 -2.98 15.66
C ARG A 387 4.11 -2.66 14.82
N PRO A 388 4.11 -2.91 13.50
CA PRO A 388 2.93 -2.71 12.67
C PRO A 388 1.72 -3.54 13.13
N LEU A 389 0.58 -2.86 13.26
CA LEU A 389 -0.71 -3.45 13.65
C LEU A 389 -1.70 -3.50 12.49
N TYR A 390 -1.38 -2.85 11.38
CA TYR A 390 -2.14 -2.91 10.14
C TYR A 390 -1.22 -3.47 9.04
N ILE A 391 -1.56 -4.62 8.48
CA ILE A 391 -0.80 -5.25 7.40
C ILE A 391 -1.66 -5.21 6.15
N GLN A 392 -1.19 -4.51 5.13
CA GLN A 392 -1.87 -4.45 3.85
C GLN A 392 -1.15 -5.29 2.81
N LEU A 393 -1.90 -6.13 2.10
CA LEU A 393 -1.39 -6.96 1.00
C LEU A 393 -1.98 -6.47 -0.32
N GLN A 394 -1.09 -6.16 -1.28
CA GLN A 394 -1.44 -5.57 -2.58
C GLN A 394 -0.92 -6.35 -3.78
#